data_AF-A0AAN8G241-F1
#
_entry.id   AF-A0AAN8G241-F1
#
_cell.length_a   1.000
_cell.length_b   1.000
_cell.length_c   1.000
_cell.angle_alpha   90.00
_cell.angle_beta   90.00
_cell.angle_gamma   90.00
#
_symmetry.space_group_name_H-M   'P 1'
#
loop_
_entity.id
_entity.type
_entity.pdbx_description
1 polymer ?
#
loop_
_entity_poly.entity_id
_entity_poly.type
_entity_poly.pdbx_seq_one_letter_code
_entity_poly.pdbx_strand_id
1 'polypeptide(L)' 'MAPTPTPTTQPPVVTTTPIAPVQETCFNEQQCCAPWASRGECSRNPSYMNLWCKASCGICTPTTYDLNA' A
#
# COMPACT_ATOMS: atom_id res chain seq x y z
N MET A 1 3.96 -31.46 -18.48
CA MET A 1 4.54 -31.21 -17.15
C MET A 1 4.87 -29.73 -17.10
N ALA A 2 4.02 -28.92 -16.45
CA ALA A 2 4.17 -27.47 -16.40
C ALA A 2 5.22 -27.08 -15.34
N PRO A 3 6.08 -26.08 -15.59
CA PRO A 3 6.98 -25.57 -14.56
C PRO A 3 6.16 -24.84 -13.48
N THR A 4 6.38 -25.22 -12.23
CA THR A 4 5.81 -24.61 -11.02
C THR A 4 6.21 -23.14 -10.89
N PRO A 5 5.31 -22.21 -10.50
CA PRO A 5 5.73 -20.88 -10.06
C PRO A 5 6.42 -21.00 -8.69
N THR A 6 7.68 -20.57 -8.61
CA THR A 6 8.40 -20.47 -7.33
C THR A 6 7.76 -19.41 -6.43
N PRO A 7 7.57 -19.67 -5.12
CA PRO A 7 7.24 -18.62 -4.17
C PRO A 7 8.50 -17.78 -3.93
N THR A 8 8.64 -16.67 -4.65
CA THR A 8 9.71 -15.70 -4.41
C THR A 8 9.44 -15.00 -3.08
N THR A 9 10.03 -15.51 -2.00
CA THR A 9 10.21 -14.76 -0.74
C THR A 9 11.19 -13.62 -0.98
N GLN A 10 10.73 -12.55 -1.63
CA GLN A 10 11.49 -11.31 -1.73
C GLN A 10 11.18 -10.49 -0.45
N PRO A 11 12.17 -10.19 0.38
CA PRO A 11 12.03 -9.17 1.42
C PRO A 11 11.60 -7.84 0.77
N PRO A 12 10.82 -6.99 1.45
CA PRO A 12 10.53 -5.66 0.92
C PRO A 12 11.87 -4.93 0.72
N VAL A 13 12.14 -4.51 -0.52
CA VAL A 13 13.32 -3.74 -0.88
C VAL A 13 13.21 -2.38 -0.19
N VAL A 14 13.85 -2.24 0.96
CA VAL A 14 13.99 -0.94 1.64
C VAL A 14 15.11 -0.18 0.95
N THR A 15 14.78 0.50 -0.15
CA THR A 15 15.70 1.43 -0.82
C THR A 15 15.79 2.71 0.00
N THR A 16 16.77 2.78 0.89
CA THR A 16 17.19 4.01 1.58
C THR A 16 17.75 5.01 0.55
N THR A 17 16.89 5.87 0.02
CA THR A 17 17.26 7.02 -0.81
C THR A 17 16.78 8.30 -0.09
N PRO A 18 17.59 9.38 0.02
CA PRO A 18 17.25 10.51 0.88
C PRO A 18 16.31 11.54 0.21
N ILE A 19 15.28 11.95 0.96
CA ILE A 19 14.65 13.29 0.99
C ILE A 19 14.01 13.76 -0.33
N ALA A 20 12.98 13.05 -0.79
CA ALA A 20 11.73 13.73 -1.15
C ALA A 20 10.92 13.88 0.15
N PRO A 21 10.08 14.92 0.35
CA PRO A 21 9.24 14.97 1.54
C PRO A 21 8.47 13.66 1.57
N VAL A 22 8.81 12.82 2.55
CA VAL A 22 8.03 11.63 2.89
C VAL A 22 6.65 12.21 3.06
N GLN A 23 5.76 11.92 2.12
CA GLN A 23 4.40 12.41 2.23
C GLN A 23 3.83 11.68 3.45
N GLU A 24 3.99 12.31 4.63
CA GLU A 24 3.40 11.95 5.92
C GLU A 24 1.87 11.88 5.84
N THR A 25 1.33 12.21 4.68
CA THR A 25 -0.04 12.03 4.26
C THR A 25 -0.18 10.62 3.67
N CYS A 26 -0.21 9.64 4.57
CA CYS A 26 -0.79 8.35 4.24
C CYS A 26 -2.32 8.48 4.24
N PHE A 27 -2.93 8.62 3.08
CA PHE A 27 -4.38 8.68 2.94
C PHE A 27 -4.83 7.95 1.69
N ASN A 28 -6.14 7.68 1.65
CA ASN A 28 -6.80 7.19 0.45
C ASN A 28 -7.15 8.37 -0.43
N GLU A 29 -6.59 8.41 -1.63
CA GLU A 29 -6.88 9.43 -2.64
C GLU A 29 -8.23 9.19 -3.32
N GLN A 30 -8.73 7.94 -3.31
CA GLN A 30 -10.00 7.58 -3.91
C GLN A 30 -11.05 7.23 -2.85
N GLN A 31 -12.28 7.71 -3.04
CA GLN A 31 -13.41 7.39 -2.15
C GLN A 31 -13.75 5.88 -2.12
N CYS A 32 -13.44 5.18 -3.22
CA CYS A 32 -13.72 3.76 -3.37
C CYS A 32 -12.64 2.85 -2.79
N CYS A 33 -11.59 3.40 -2.17
CA CYS A 33 -10.50 2.60 -1.59
C CYS A 33 -10.99 1.59 -0.55
N ALA A 34 -11.96 1.98 0.30
CA ALA A 34 -12.54 1.08 1.30
C ALA A 34 -13.27 -0.12 0.66
N PRO A 35 -14.27 0.05 -0.22
CA PRO A 35 -14.94 -1.09 -0.86
C PRO A 35 -14.01 -1.90 -1.77
N TRP A 36 -12.99 -1.29 -2.39
CA TRP A 36 -11.99 -2.00 -3.19
C TRP A 36 -11.07 -2.86 -2.33
N ALA A 37 -10.58 -2.34 -1.22
CA ALA A 37 -9.80 -3.13 -0.26
C ALA A 37 -10.63 -4.31 0.29
N SER A 38 -11.90 -4.09 0.63
CA SER A 38 -12.81 -5.18 1.06
C SER A 38 -13.06 -6.24 -0.03
N ARG A 39 -12.91 -5.88 -1.30
CA ARG A 39 -13.01 -6.80 -2.45
C ARG A 39 -11.68 -7.51 -2.77
N GLY A 40 -10.61 -7.22 -2.03
CA GLY A 40 -9.29 -7.80 -2.26
C GLY A 40 -8.50 -7.13 -3.38
N GLU A 41 -8.83 -5.89 -3.75
CA GLU A 41 -8.11 -5.15 -4.80
C GLU A 41 -6.65 -4.89 -4.44
N CYS A 42 -6.29 -4.88 -3.15
CA CYS A 42 -4.91 -4.79 -2.71
C CYS A 42 -4.04 -5.94 -3.27
N SER A 43 -4.63 -7.11 -3.49
CA SER A 43 -3.95 -8.26 -4.09
C SER A 43 -4.24 -8.40 -5.58
N ARG A 44 -5.46 -8.02 -6.02
CA ARG A 44 -5.89 -8.11 -7.42
C ARG A 44 -5.24 -7.05 -8.30
N ASN A 45 -5.10 -5.83 -7.78
CA ASN A 45 -4.59 -4.64 -8.45
C ASN A 45 -3.67 -3.82 -7.51
N PRO A 46 -2.54 -4.42 -7.07
CA PRO A 46 -1.62 -3.78 -6.14
C PRO A 46 -1.07 -2.47 -6.69
N SER A 47 -0.76 -2.37 -7.99
CA SER A 47 -0.22 -1.12 -8.56
C SER A 47 -1.17 0.06 -8.41
N TYR A 48 -2.47 -0.15 -8.63
CA TYR A 48 -3.48 0.90 -8.50
C TYR A 48 -3.74 1.22 -7.03
N MET A 49 -3.87 0.20 -6.20
CA MET A 49 -4.10 0.37 -4.77
C MET A 49 -2.90 1.02 -4.05
N ASN A 50 -1.68 0.70 -4.42
CA ASN A 50 -0.48 1.30 -3.83
C ASN A 50 -0.37 2.78 -4.17
N LEU A 51 -0.80 3.17 -5.37
CA LEU A 51 -0.79 4.56 -5.80
C LEU A 51 -1.87 5.35 -5.05
N TRP A 52 -3.13 4.88 -5.13
CA TRP A 52 -4.29 5.66 -4.73
C TRP A 52 -4.90 5.28 -3.36
N CYS A 53 -4.71 4.04 -2.91
CA CYS A 53 -5.40 3.43 -1.76
C CYS A 53 -4.43 2.86 -0.73
N LYS A 54 -3.28 3.51 -0.59
CA LYS A 54 -2.17 3.11 0.27
C LYS A 54 -2.58 2.92 1.74
N ALA A 55 -3.46 3.76 2.26
CA ALA A 55 -3.99 3.61 3.61
C ALA A 55 -4.95 2.40 3.75
N SER A 56 -5.88 2.23 2.81
CA SER A 56 -6.84 1.11 2.82
C SER A 56 -6.19 -0.26 2.63
N CYS A 57 -5.05 -0.33 1.96
CA CYS A 57 -4.28 -1.56 1.81
C CYS A 57 -3.22 -1.75 2.89
N GLY A 58 -3.14 -0.87 3.90
CA GLY A 58 -2.19 -0.97 5.00
C GLY A 58 -0.73 -0.81 4.58
N ILE A 59 -0.49 -0.17 3.43
CA ILE A 59 0.85 0.05 2.86
C ILE A 59 1.58 1.17 3.60
N CYS A 60 0.81 2.12 4.13
CA CYS A 60 1.30 3.17 4.98
C CYS A 60 0.36 3.32 6.19
N THR A 61 0.89 3.95 7.24
CA THR A 61 0.13 4.36 8.42
C THR A 61 0.09 5.88 8.49
N PRO A 62 -1.07 6.53 8.57
CA PRO A 62 -1.14 7.97 8.80
C PRO A 62 -0.53 8.31 10.15
N THR A 63 0.56 9.10 10.15
CA THR A 63 1.28 9.52 11.35
C THR A 63 0.83 10.90 11.87
N THR A 64 -0.01 11.62 11.12
CA THR A 64 -0.28 13.05 11.32
C THR A 64 -1.64 13.38 11.92
N TYR A 65 -2.48 12.40 12.24
CA TYR A 65 -3.61 12.62 13.15
C TYR A 65 -3.41 11.79 14.41
N ASP A 66 -2.92 12.44 15.46
CA ASP A 66 -3.25 11.98 16.80
C ASP A 66 -4.70 12.43 17.04
N LEU A 67 -5.65 11.52 16.87
CA LEU A 67 -7.07 11.75 17.18
C LEU A 67 -7.36 11.57 18.69
N ASN A 68 -6.34 11.61 19.55
CA ASN A 68 -6.50 11.60 21.01
C ASN A 68 -6.04 12.91 21.66
N ALA A 69 -6.46 14.04 21.08
CA ALA A 69 -6.48 15.33 21.79
C ALA A 69 -7.92 15.69 22.18
#